data_AF-A0A1H5RDS3-F1
#
_entry.id   AF-A0A1H5RDS3-F1
#
_cell.length_a   1.000
_cell.length_b   1.000
_cell.length_c   1.000
_cell.angle_alpha   90.00
_cell.angle_beta   90.00
_cell.angle_gamma   90.00
#
_symmetry.space_group_name_H-M   'P 1'
#
loop_
_entity.id
_entity.type
_entity.pdbx_description
1 polymer ?
#
loop_
_entity_poly.entity_id
_entity_poly.type
_entity_poly.pdbx_seq_one_letter_code
_entity_poly.pdbx_strand_id
1 'polypeptide(L)'
;MIRAELLAGELNVGRATDLTLRLTNGGGGTCTNIVFTLRLPPQVPAVRGNRALEASRLAPGESCDAVVRVRPRQAGRWQATSTNFSFRDQHGAAFRVADFSSPLVVAAEVEDVKVPLPRFDITLSTPVLAHGEWDTLRGYVSNTGPTPISWGRLSLQGPLVMDPNGVTADLGYLQPGEQEPFTFHVLAREAGREVPVRITAMCVDGAAQRVETAKNLSVQVGHAATANSGQVRILYLAANPSSFDRLRLAEEVRDIKQTLRYGKQRDRFELAEQGAMRARDLTQALLDFAPRIVHLSGHGAEDGRFVAEAEGGGTRLLSTNGVAALFKEVSDTVECVIVNACYSEDLAQSLSEHISYVIGMRSWIGDQSAMDFSVGFYQALVAGRAIEPAYRIGKAAMVTGNSHGRGGEVPVLFRRS
;
A
#
# COMPACT_ATOMS: atom_id res chain seq x y z
N MET A 1 17.58 -64.82 -14.23
CA MET A 1 17.39 -65.13 -12.80
C MET A 1 17.63 -63.87 -11.99
N ILE A 2 18.87 -63.34 -11.97
CA ILE A 2 19.12 -61.97 -11.51
C ILE A 2 18.79 -60.97 -12.61
N ARG A 3 18.03 -59.93 -12.28
CA ARG A 3 17.79 -58.74 -13.12
C ARG A 3 18.53 -57.56 -12.53
N ALA A 4 19.12 -56.73 -13.38
CA ALA A 4 19.79 -55.51 -12.98
C ALA A 4 19.02 -54.30 -13.54
N GLU A 5 18.77 -53.31 -12.71
CA GLU A 5 18.07 -52.08 -13.07
C GLU A 5 18.86 -50.87 -12.58
N LEU A 6 18.94 -49.83 -13.41
CA LEU A 6 19.45 -48.52 -13.00
C LEU A 6 18.25 -47.59 -12.85
N LEU A 7 18.05 -47.14 -11.62
CA LEU A 7 17.00 -46.20 -11.25
C LEU A 7 17.63 -44.83 -11.05
N ALA A 8 17.09 -43.84 -11.73
CA ALA A 8 17.54 -42.46 -11.65
C ALA A 8 16.31 -41.54 -11.61
N GLY A 9 16.41 -40.46 -10.83
CA GLY A 9 15.60 -39.27 -11.11
C GLY A 9 16.11 -38.57 -12.38
N GLU A 10 15.62 -37.35 -12.62
CA GLU A 10 16.07 -36.57 -13.77
C GLU A 10 17.58 -36.30 -13.72
N LEU A 11 18.28 -36.67 -14.79
CA LEU A 11 19.69 -36.36 -15.01
C LEU A 11 19.79 -35.07 -15.81
N ASN A 12 20.45 -34.06 -15.24
CA ASN A 12 20.69 -32.78 -15.89
C ASN A 12 22.21 -32.53 -15.98
N VAL A 13 22.66 -31.87 -17.04
CA VAL A 13 24.07 -31.42 -17.15
C VAL A 13 24.43 -30.59 -15.92
N GLY A 14 25.63 -30.80 -15.37
CA GLY A 14 26.17 -30.05 -14.22
C GLY A 14 25.63 -30.46 -12.84
N ARG A 15 24.41 -31.00 -12.75
CA ARG A 15 23.77 -31.39 -11.50
C ARG A 15 24.25 -32.77 -11.02
N ALA A 16 24.67 -32.86 -9.75
CA ALA A 16 25.01 -34.15 -9.17
C ALA A 16 23.74 -34.91 -8.76
N THR A 17 23.54 -36.13 -9.24
CA THR A 17 22.34 -36.95 -9.01
C THR A 17 22.73 -38.37 -8.60
N ASP A 18 21.94 -39.00 -7.74
CA ASP A 18 22.15 -40.38 -7.32
C ASP A 18 21.54 -41.37 -8.33
N LEU A 19 22.35 -42.29 -8.83
CA LEU A 19 21.91 -43.47 -9.57
C LEU A 19 21.85 -44.65 -8.60
N THR A 20 20.71 -45.32 -8.54
CA THR A 20 20.55 -46.55 -7.75
C THR A 20 20.63 -47.75 -8.68
N LEU A 21 21.67 -48.56 -8.54
CA LEU A 21 21.76 -49.88 -9.14
C LEU A 21 21.04 -50.87 -8.24
N ARG A 22 20.01 -51.53 -8.76
CA ARG A 22 19.27 -52.59 -8.08
C ARG A 22 19.51 -53.94 -8.77
N LEU A 23 19.89 -54.95 -8.00
CA LEU A 23 19.91 -56.34 -8.45
C LEU A 23 18.79 -57.11 -7.76
N THR A 24 17.88 -57.72 -8.53
CA THR A 24 16.72 -58.47 -8.03
C THR A 24 16.77 -59.91 -8.49
N ASN A 25 16.57 -60.87 -7.59
CA ASN A 25 16.38 -62.27 -7.96
C ASN A 25 14.93 -62.54 -8.35
N GLY A 26 14.65 -62.57 -9.65
CA GLY A 26 13.34 -62.94 -10.20
C GLY A 26 13.17 -64.44 -10.48
N GLY A 27 14.09 -65.29 -10.02
CA GLY A 27 14.04 -66.74 -10.19
C GLY A 27 13.34 -67.49 -9.06
N GLY A 28 13.13 -68.79 -9.26
CA GLY A 28 12.50 -69.68 -8.27
C GLY A 28 13.41 -70.20 -7.16
N GLY A 29 14.72 -69.97 -7.22
CA GLY A 29 15.64 -70.34 -6.14
C GLY A 29 16.76 -69.35 -5.90
N THR A 30 17.53 -69.61 -4.84
CA THR A 30 18.55 -68.69 -4.31
C THR A 30 19.74 -68.59 -5.27
N CYS A 31 20.15 -67.37 -5.60
CA CYS A 31 21.42 -67.11 -6.28
C CYS A 31 22.51 -66.77 -5.27
N THR A 32 23.77 -67.09 -5.60
CA THR A 32 24.94 -66.80 -4.76
C THR A 32 26.08 -66.19 -5.58
N ASN A 33 27.07 -65.59 -4.89
CA ASN A 33 28.24 -64.96 -5.52
C ASN A 33 27.86 -63.99 -6.64
N ILE A 34 26.90 -63.11 -6.36
CA ILE A 34 26.45 -62.10 -7.32
C ILE A 34 27.47 -60.96 -7.32
N VAL A 35 28.05 -60.68 -8.48
CA VAL A 35 29.00 -59.60 -8.69
C VAL A 35 28.54 -58.75 -9.86
N PHE A 36 28.40 -57.45 -9.63
CA PHE A 36 28.07 -56.47 -10.65
C PHE A 36 29.05 -55.29 -10.59
N THR A 37 29.62 -54.87 -11.71
CA THR A 37 30.50 -53.69 -11.77
C THR A 37 30.05 -52.72 -12.86
N LEU A 38 29.39 -51.64 -12.42
CA LEU A 38 28.82 -50.59 -13.26
C LEU A 38 29.91 -49.82 -14.01
N ARG A 39 29.77 -49.74 -15.33
CA ARG A 39 30.54 -48.87 -16.21
C ARG A 39 29.64 -47.74 -16.71
N LEU A 40 29.99 -46.53 -16.28
CA LEU A 40 29.34 -45.30 -16.73
C LEU A 40 30.03 -44.74 -17.99
N PRO A 41 29.29 -44.09 -18.88
CA PRO A 41 29.86 -43.38 -20.02
C PRO A 41 30.63 -42.14 -19.56
N PRO A 42 31.65 -41.67 -20.31
CA PRO A 42 32.47 -40.51 -19.91
C PRO A 42 31.66 -39.21 -19.77
N GLN A 43 30.50 -39.12 -20.41
CA GLN A 43 29.57 -37.99 -20.31
C GLN A 43 28.78 -37.98 -18.99
N VAL A 44 28.73 -39.10 -18.26
CA VAL A 44 28.04 -39.22 -16.96
C VAL A 44 29.02 -39.79 -15.92
N PRO A 45 30.09 -39.06 -15.58
CA PRO A 45 31.11 -39.55 -14.66
C PRO A 45 30.56 -39.71 -13.24
N ALA A 46 31.03 -40.74 -12.54
CA ALA A 46 30.83 -40.89 -11.11
C ALA A 46 31.61 -39.80 -10.34
N VAL A 47 30.95 -39.21 -9.35
CA VAL A 47 31.53 -38.27 -8.38
C VAL A 47 31.92 -39.01 -7.10
N ARG A 48 31.04 -39.90 -6.61
CA ARG A 48 31.25 -40.70 -5.39
C ARG A 48 30.35 -41.94 -5.39
N GLY A 49 30.65 -42.92 -4.55
CA GLY A 49 29.87 -44.16 -4.41
C GLY A 49 30.56 -45.37 -5.03
N ASN A 50 30.18 -46.57 -4.57
CA ASN A 50 30.78 -47.81 -5.06
C ASN A 50 30.10 -48.26 -6.35
N ARG A 51 30.90 -48.44 -7.42
CA ARG A 51 30.41 -48.93 -8.71
C ARG A 51 30.34 -50.46 -8.76
N ALA A 52 30.92 -51.14 -7.78
CA ALA A 52 30.80 -52.57 -7.61
C ALA A 52 29.71 -52.87 -6.57
N LEU A 53 28.82 -53.81 -6.92
CA LEU A 53 27.84 -54.40 -6.02
C LEU A 53 28.15 -55.88 -5.93
N GLU A 54 28.36 -56.36 -4.71
CA GLU A 54 28.59 -57.77 -4.42
C GLU A 54 27.57 -58.23 -3.39
N ALA A 55 26.86 -59.31 -3.70
CA ALA A 55 25.96 -59.97 -2.79
C ALA A 55 26.33 -61.46 -2.70
N SER A 56 26.62 -61.92 -1.49
CA SER A 56 26.95 -63.33 -1.24
C SER A 56 25.76 -64.25 -1.54
N ARG A 57 24.53 -63.77 -1.31
CA ARG A 57 23.29 -64.52 -1.49
C ARG A 57 22.11 -63.58 -1.78
N LEU A 58 21.22 -64.00 -2.67
CA LEU A 58 19.89 -63.39 -2.90
C LEU A 58 18.83 -64.49 -3.05
N ALA A 59 17.87 -64.56 -2.13
CA ALA A 59 16.72 -65.47 -2.21
C ALA A 59 15.69 -64.99 -3.25
N PRO A 60 14.74 -65.85 -3.67
CA PRO A 60 13.66 -65.45 -4.59
C PRO A 60 12.93 -64.19 -4.12
N GLY A 61 12.82 -63.19 -4.99
CA GLY A 61 12.19 -61.90 -4.72
C GLY A 61 13.06 -60.87 -4.00
N GLU A 62 14.22 -61.27 -3.46
CA GLU A 62 15.11 -60.33 -2.78
C GLU A 62 15.82 -59.40 -3.76
N SER A 63 16.10 -58.19 -3.30
CA SER A 63 16.85 -57.17 -4.03
C SER A 63 17.97 -56.61 -3.16
N CYS A 64 19.04 -56.15 -3.80
CA CYS A 64 20.08 -55.37 -3.15
C CYS A 64 20.43 -54.16 -4.01
N ASP A 65 20.75 -53.06 -3.35
CA ASP A 65 20.95 -51.75 -3.98
C ASP A 65 22.36 -51.22 -3.72
N ALA A 66 22.92 -50.52 -4.70
CA ALA A 66 24.10 -49.67 -4.54
C ALA A 66 23.83 -48.30 -5.16
N VAL A 67 24.25 -47.24 -4.46
CA VAL A 67 24.08 -45.86 -4.91
C VAL A 67 25.41 -45.32 -5.43
N VAL A 68 25.38 -44.80 -6.66
CA VAL A 68 26.50 -44.10 -7.28
C VAL A 68 26.05 -42.67 -7.59
N ARG A 69 26.71 -41.69 -6.99
CA ARG A 69 26.47 -40.29 -7.34
C ARG A 69 27.23 -39.95 -8.61
N VAL A 70 26.52 -39.43 -9.60
CA VAL A 70 27.06 -39.00 -10.90
C VAL A 70 26.86 -37.51 -11.11
N ARG A 71 27.65 -36.89 -12.00
CA ARG A 71 27.45 -35.50 -12.44
C ARG A 71 27.58 -35.46 -13.97
N PRO A 72 26.47 -35.51 -14.72
CA PRO A 72 26.50 -35.45 -16.17
C PRO A 72 27.20 -34.18 -16.68
N ARG A 73 27.94 -34.31 -17.78
CA ARG A 73 28.69 -33.22 -18.43
C ARG A 73 28.12 -32.83 -19.78
N GLN A 74 27.28 -33.69 -20.38
CA GLN A 74 26.75 -33.48 -21.72
C GLN A 74 25.33 -34.05 -21.84
N ALA A 75 24.44 -33.24 -22.40
CA ALA A 75 23.06 -33.64 -22.69
C ALA A 75 23.01 -34.69 -23.80
N GLY A 76 21.98 -35.54 -23.78
CA GLY A 76 21.78 -36.59 -24.76
C GLY A 76 21.37 -37.92 -24.16
N ARG A 77 21.31 -38.95 -25.01
CA ARG A 77 21.04 -40.33 -24.60
C ARG A 77 22.35 -41.10 -24.58
N TRP A 78 22.70 -41.61 -23.41
CA TRP A 78 23.91 -42.40 -23.17
C TRP A 78 23.54 -43.80 -22.69
N GLN A 79 24.52 -44.68 -22.59
CA GLN A 79 24.32 -46.06 -22.13
C GLN A 79 25.28 -46.36 -20.99
N ALA A 80 24.73 -46.88 -19.89
CA ALA A 80 25.51 -47.52 -18.84
C ALA A 80 25.58 -49.02 -19.11
N THR A 81 26.76 -49.59 -18.91
CA THR A 81 27.03 -51.02 -19.14
C THR A 81 27.62 -51.65 -17.89
N SER A 82 27.93 -52.95 -17.94
CA SER A 82 28.63 -53.65 -16.87
C SER A 82 29.93 -54.24 -17.39
N THR A 83 31.01 -54.09 -16.61
CA THR A 83 32.30 -54.75 -16.90
C THR A 83 32.37 -56.16 -16.34
N ASN A 84 31.58 -56.44 -15.31
CA ASN A 84 31.42 -57.76 -14.74
C ASN A 84 30.00 -57.88 -14.22
N PHE A 85 29.20 -58.76 -14.79
CA PHE A 85 27.92 -59.16 -14.23
C PHE A 85 27.86 -60.68 -14.23
N SER A 86 27.99 -61.28 -13.05
CA SER A 86 27.97 -62.72 -12.88
C SER A 86 27.28 -63.13 -11.58
N PHE A 87 26.78 -64.35 -11.55
CA PHE A 87 26.16 -64.97 -10.38
C PHE A 87 26.19 -66.49 -10.52
N ARG A 88 25.92 -67.21 -9.44
CA ARG A 88 25.65 -68.65 -9.45
C ARG A 88 24.19 -68.91 -9.15
N ASP A 89 23.58 -69.86 -9.86
CA ASP A 89 22.21 -70.29 -9.59
C ASP A 89 22.10 -71.17 -8.33
N GLN A 90 20.90 -71.68 -8.08
CA GLN A 90 20.60 -72.57 -6.94
C GLN A 90 21.35 -73.92 -6.98
N HIS A 91 21.88 -74.31 -8.14
CA HIS A 91 22.66 -75.53 -8.34
C HIS A 91 24.17 -75.27 -8.36
N GLY A 92 24.59 -74.00 -8.17
CA GLY A 92 25.99 -73.59 -8.20
C GLY A 92 26.56 -73.34 -9.60
N ALA A 93 25.75 -73.48 -10.65
CA ALA A 93 26.17 -73.23 -12.03
C ALA A 93 26.42 -71.73 -12.22
N ALA A 94 27.54 -71.38 -12.83
CA ALA A 94 27.95 -69.99 -13.03
C ALA A 94 27.31 -69.40 -14.28
N PHE A 95 26.73 -68.21 -14.15
CA PHE A 95 26.16 -67.41 -15.22
C PHE A 95 26.91 -66.10 -15.34
N ARG A 96 27.14 -65.67 -16.58
CA ARG A 96 27.70 -64.36 -16.91
C ARG A 96 26.78 -63.65 -17.88
N VAL A 97 26.47 -62.40 -17.58
CA VAL A 97 25.69 -61.51 -18.44
C VAL A 97 26.67 -60.53 -19.08
N ALA A 98 26.82 -60.60 -20.40
CA ALA A 98 27.84 -59.83 -21.13
C ALA A 98 27.27 -58.57 -21.80
N ASP A 99 25.95 -58.50 -21.96
CA ASP A 99 25.23 -57.56 -22.81
C ASP A 99 24.34 -56.59 -22.02
N PHE A 100 24.58 -56.44 -20.71
CA PHE A 100 23.86 -55.44 -19.92
C PHE A 100 24.09 -54.03 -20.48
N SER A 101 22.99 -53.38 -20.85
CA SER A 101 22.94 -51.98 -21.25
C SER A 101 21.69 -51.33 -20.68
N SER A 102 21.83 -50.14 -20.11
CA SER A 102 20.71 -49.37 -19.58
C SER A 102 20.84 -47.90 -20.00
N PRO A 103 19.76 -47.32 -20.57
CA PRO A 103 19.82 -45.96 -21.09
C PRO A 103 19.87 -44.92 -19.97
N LEU A 104 20.72 -43.92 -20.15
CA LEU A 104 20.77 -42.71 -19.34
C LEU A 104 20.37 -41.53 -20.21
N VAL A 105 19.22 -40.92 -19.92
CA VAL A 105 18.75 -39.72 -20.63
C VAL A 105 19.15 -38.51 -19.81
N VAL A 106 20.05 -37.69 -20.35
CA VAL A 106 20.53 -36.46 -19.72
C VAL A 106 19.89 -35.28 -20.43
N ALA A 107 19.08 -34.52 -19.71
CA ALA A 107 18.54 -33.26 -20.19
C ALA A 107 19.64 -32.18 -20.23
N ALA A 108 19.47 -31.19 -21.11
CA ALA A 108 20.27 -29.97 -21.08
C ALA A 108 20.18 -29.34 -19.69
N GLU A 109 21.21 -28.60 -19.31
CA GLU A 109 21.17 -27.79 -18.10
C GLU A 109 19.88 -26.96 -18.18
N VAL A 110 18.99 -27.15 -17.20
CA VAL A 110 17.98 -26.13 -16.93
C VAL A 110 18.84 -24.95 -16.53
N GLU A 111 19.03 -24.00 -17.45
CA GLU A 111 19.55 -22.69 -17.08
C GLU A 111 18.72 -22.30 -15.86
N ASP A 112 19.38 -22.18 -14.70
CA ASP A 112 18.84 -21.33 -13.65
C ASP A 112 18.64 -20.00 -14.36
N VAL A 113 17.40 -19.75 -14.80
CA VAL A 113 17.02 -18.45 -15.32
C VAL A 113 17.36 -17.53 -14.17
N LYS A 114 18.49 -16.83 -14.29
CA LYS A 114 18.94 -15.90 -13.26
C LYS A 114 17.83 -14.89 -13.16
N VAL A 115 16.97 -15.06 -12.16
CA VAL A 115 15.91 -14.12 -11.86
C VAL A 115 16.64 -12.79 -11.69
N PRO A 116 16.31 -11.78 -12.50
CA PRO A 116 16.96 -10.48 -12.38
C PRO A 116 16.78 -9.99 -10.94
N LEU A 117 17.80 -9.36 -10.37
CA LEU A 117 17.64 -8.73 -9.07
C LEU A 117 16.45 -7.75 -9.08
N PRO A 118 15.67 -7.66 -8.00
CA PRO A 118 14.64 -6.65 -7.84
C PRO A 118 15.18 -5.25 -8.17
N ARG A 119 14.41 -4.49 -8.93
CA ARG A 119 14.69 -3.06 -9.18
C ARG A 119 13.49 -2.26 -8.75
N PHE A 120 13.73 -1.20 -8.01
CA PHE A 120 12.69 -0.35 -7.48
C PHE A 120 13.21 1.07 -7.33
N ASP A 121 12.28 2.03 -7.29
CA ASP A 121 12.57 3.42 -6.98
C ASP A 121 11.84 3.87 -5.71
N ILE A 122 12.38 4.89 -5.06
CA ILE A 122 11.85 5.46 -3.82
C ILE A 122 11.49 6.93 -4.08
N THR A 123 10.28 7.34 -3.75
CA THR A 123 9.82 8.72 -3.96
C THR A 123 9.13 9.24 -2.71
N LEU A 124 9.40 10.49 -2.34
CA LEU A 124 8.66 11.17 -1.26
C LEU A 124 7.39 11.81 -1.81
N SER A 125 6.32 11.71 -1.04
CA SER A 125 5.05 12.40 -1.31
C SER A 125 4.73 13.49 -0.30
N THR A 126 5.40 13.50 0.86
CA THR A 126 5.31 14.62 1.81
C THR A 126 6.01 15.86 1.24
N PRO A 127 5.28 16.97 1.03
CA PRO A 127 5.87 18.19 0.48
C PRO A 127 6.68 18.96 1.53
N VAL A 128 6.18 19.03 2.77
CA VAL A 128 6.79 19.77 3.89
C VAL A 128 6.56 19.00 5.20
N LEU A 129 7.57 18.91 6.05
CA LEU A 129 7.48 18.41 7.44
C LEU A 129 7.45 19.58 8.43
N ALA A 130 6.69 19.40 9.52
CA ALA A 130 6.66 20.30 10.65
C ALA A 130 8.00 20.34 11.42
N HIS A 131 8.56 21.54 11.58
CA HIS A 131 9.70 21.81 12.45
C HIS A 131 9.28 21.80 13.92
N GLY A 132 10.01 21.08 14.75
CA GLY A 132 9.81 21.05 16.20
C GLY A 132 8.58 20.25 16.67
N GLU A 133 7.81 19.64 15.76
CA GLU A 133 6.64 18.82 16.07
C GLU A 133 6.73 17.43 15.44
N TRP A 134 6.02 16.45 16.04
CA TRP A 134 5.87 15.12 15.45
C TRP A 134 4.98 15.19 14.23
N ASP A 135 5.44 14.64 13.11
CA ASP A 135 4.76 14.63 11.82
C ASP A 135 5.03 13.31 11.08
N THR A 136 4.43 13.13 9.91
CA THR A 136 4.53 11.90 9.11
C THR A 136 5.22 12.17 7.77
N LEU A 137 6.41 11.61 7.60
CA LEU A 137 7.07 11.50 6.30
C LEU A 137 6.43 10.34 5.52
N ARG A 138 5.93 10.63 4.33
CA ARG A 138 5.24 9.69 3.44
C ARG A 138 5.98 9.59 2.11
N GLY A 139 5.92 8.41 1.53
CA GLY A 139 6.47 8.15 0.21
C GLY A 139 5.94 6.84 -0.36
N TYR A 140 6.49 6.48 -1.51
CA TYR A 140 6.19 5.24 -2.21
C TYR A 140 7.46 4.51 -2.60
N VAL A 141 7.42 3.18 -2.55
CA VAL A 141 8.37 2.31 -3.25
C VAL A 141 7.67 1.76 -4.47
N SER A 142 8.25 1.97 -5.65
CA SER A 142 7.69 1.50 -6.92
C SER A 142 8.58 0.41 -7.49
N ASN A 143 8.03 -0.77 -7.79
CA ASN A 143 8.78 -1.83 -8.45
C ASN A 143 8.93 -1.49 -9.94
N THR A 144 10.14 -1.10 -10.35
CA THR A 144 10.48 -0.72 -11.72
C THR A 144 11.13 -1.88 -12.50
N GLY A 145 11.35 -3.01 -11.84
CA GLY A 145 11.96 -4.20 -12.39
C GLY A 145 10.93 -5.26 -12.81
N PRO A 146 11.39 -6.29 -13.55
CA PRO A 146 10.55 -7.43 -13.93
C PRO A 146 10.35 -8.44 -12.79
N THR A 147 11.07 -8.30 -11.68
CA THR A 147 11.09 -9.26 -10.57
C THR A 147 10.21 -8.76 -9.42
N PRO A 148 9.21 -9.55 -8.97
CA PRO A 148 8.38 -9.19 -7.82
C PRO A 148 9.21 -9.07 -6.52
N ILE A 149 8.86 -8.10 -5.69
CA ILE A 149 9.40 -7.98 -4.33
C ILE A 149 8.46 -8.75 -3.40
N SER A 150 9.00 -9.69 -2.63
CA SER A 150 8.19 -10.51 -1.72
C SER A 150 8.00 -9.85 -0.36
N TRP A 151 9.03 -9.18 0.13
CA TRP A 151 8.95 -8.28 1.28
C TRP A 151 10.14 -7.32 1.23
N GLY A 152 10.04 -6.23 1.98
CA GLY A 152 11.17 -5.34 2.18
C GLY A 152 11.07 -4.58 3.48
N ARG A 153 12.12 -3.83 3.79
CA ARG A 153 12.18 -2.96 4.96
C ARG A 153 12.93 -1.69 4.61
N LEU A 154 12.34 -0.57 4.97
CA LEU A 154 12.94 0.75 4.86
C LEU A 154 13.45 1.20 6.22
N SER A 155 14.54 1.96 6.16
CA SER A 155 15.06 2.75 7.27
C SER A 155 15.32 4.18 6.80
N LEU A 156 15.17 5.12 7.71
CA LEU A 156 15.37 6.54 7.45
C LEU A 156 16.57 7.04 8.25
N GLN A 157 17.41 7.84 7.62
CA GLN A 157 18.54 8.56 8.24
C GLN A 157 18.48 10.03 7.84
N GLY A 158 18.88 10.92 8.73
CA GLY A 158 18.89 12.37 8.49
C GLY A 158 18.80 13.16 9.79
N PRO A 159 18.73 14.50 9.73
CA PRO A 159 18.55 15.37 10.90
C PRO A 159 17.10 15.37 11.40
N LEU A 160 16.46 14.20 11.39
CA LEU A 160 15.10 13.93 11.85
C LEU A 160 15.18 12.93 13.01
N VAL A 161 14.45 13.20 14.09
CA VAL A 161 14.29 12.23 15.18
C VAL A 161 13.16 11.29 14.80
N MET A 162 13.40 9.99 14.83
CA MET A 162 12.37 8.98 14.54
C MET A 162 11.64 8.56 15.81
N ASP A 163 10.39 8.14 15.67
CA ASP A 163 9.66 7.46 16.74
C ASP A 163 10.42 6.17 17.14
N PRO A 164 10.74 5.98 18.43
CA PRO A 164 11.40 4.76 18.92
C PRO A 164 10.67 3.46 18.54
N ASN A 165 9.34 3.51 18.32
CA ASN A 165 8.53 2.37 17.92
C ASN A 165 8.37 2.22 16.40
N GLY A 166 8.88 3.17 15.61
CA GLY A 166 8.66 3.28 14.15
C GLY A 166 9.93 3.54 13.36
N VAL A 167 11.07 2.97 13.80
CA VAL A 167 12.40 3.18 13.19
C VAL A 167 12.51 2.58 11.78
N THR A 168 11.63 1.63 11.46
CA THR A 168 11.60 0.93 10.17
C THR A 168 10.18 0.83 9.64
N ALA A 169 10.02 0.92 8.33
CA ALA A 169 8.74 0.64 7.65
C ALA A 169 8.87 -0.66 6.86
N ASP A 170 7.96 -1.60 7.07
CA ASP A 170 7.94 -2.86 6.32
C ASP A 170 7.17 -2.67 5.00
N LEU A 171 7.66 -3.29 3.94
CA LEU A 171 6.98 -3.38 2.65
C LEU A 171 6.34 -4.75 2.49
N GLY A 172 5.12 -4.75 1.97
CA GLY A 172 4.45 -5.95 1.54
C GLY A 172 5.01 -6.54 0.24
N TYR A 173 4.18 -7.40 -0.34
CA TYR A 173 4.43 -8.01 -1.63
C TYR A 173 4.11 -7.03 -2.75
N LEU A 174 5.02 -6.85 -3.72
CA LEU A 174 4.91 -5.83 -4.77
C LEU A 174 5.23 -6.39 -6.16
N GLN A 175 4.24 -6.40 -7.06
CA GLN A 175 4.41 -6.86 -8.45
C GLN A 175 5.15 -5.82 -9.31
N PRO A 176 5.71 -6.23 -10.47
CA PRO A 176 6.24 -5.30 -11.46
C PRO A 176 5.25 -4.20 -11.84
N GLY A 177 5.66 -2.94 -11.70
CA GLY A 177 4.84 -1.77 -12.01
C GLY A 177 3.94 -1.29 -10.87
N GLU A 178 3.81 -2.03 -9.77
CA GLU A 178 3.05 -1.61 -8.61
C GLU A 178 3.85 -0.67 -7.70
N GLN A 179 3.13 0.06 -6.85
CA GLN A 179 3.68 0.95 -5.85
C GLN A 179 3.07 0.67 -4.47
N GLU A 180 3.92 0.63 -3.45
CA GLU A 180 3.52 0.45 -2.05
C GLU A 180 3.81 1.74 -1.28
N PRO A 181 2.84 2.32 -0.55
CA PRO A 181 3.10 3.46 0.32
C PRO A 181 3.90 3.06 1.56
N PHE A 182 4.74 3.97 2.06
CA PHE A 182 5.39 3.84 3.36
C PHE A 182 5.25 5.12 4.18
N THR A 183 5.36 4.99 5.50
CA THR A 183 5.31 6.11 6.44
C THR A 183 6.41 6.01 7.50
N PHE A 184 6.92 7.16 7.92
CA PHE A 184 7.77 7.32 9.10
C PHE A 184 7.24 8.45 9.97
N HIS A 185 7.06 8.18 11.26
CA HIS A 185 6.75 9.23 12.23
C HIS A 185 8.06 9.88 12.70
N VAL A 186 8.18 11.18 12.44
CA VAL A 186 9.43 11.92 12.60
C VAL A 186 9.20 13.27 13.28
N LEU A 187 10.20 13.73 14.00
CA LEU A 187 10.29 15.05 14.61
C LEU A 187 11.50 15.77 13.99
N ALA A 188 11.23 16.79 13.18
CA ALA A 188 12.28 17.51 12.47
C ALA A 188 12.89 18.61 13.36
N ARG A 189 14.19 18.52 13.67
CA ARG A 189 14.88 19.48 14.57
C ARG A 189 15.52 20.65 13.84
N GLU A 190 15.83 20.47 12.56
CA GLU A 190 16.44 21.48 11.70
C GLU A 190 15.43 21.92 10.65
N ALA A 191 15.22 23.22 10.50
CA ALA A 191 14.40 23.78 9.43
C ALA A 191 15.28 24.11 8.20
N GLY A 192 14.74 23.91 7.00
CA GLY A 192 15.39 24.21 5.73
C GLY A 192 14.52 23.82 4.53
N ARG A 193 14.72 24.50 3.39
CA ARG A 193 14.03 24.15 2.13
C ARG A 193 14.50 22.84 1.52
N GLU A 194 15.67 22.34 1.90
CA GLU A 194 16.25 21.10 1.42
C GLU A 194 16.93 20.37 2.58
N VAL A 195 16.15 19.86 3.53
CA VAL A 195 16.69 19.04 4.61
C VAL A 195 17.00 17.65 4.05
N PRO A 196 18.27 17.20 4.08
CA PRO A 196 18.67 15.95 3.45
C PRO A 196 18.20 14.77 4.29
N VAL A 197 17.53 13.82 3.65
CA VAL A 197 17.15 12.53 4.21
C VAL A 197 17.66 11.41 3.33
N ARG A 198 18.08 10.32 3.95
CA ARG A 198 18.52 9.11 3.26
C ARG A 198 17.59 7.98 3.65
N ILE A 199 16.91 7.43 2.65
CA ILE A 199 16.07 6.25 2.83
C ILE A 199 16.84 5.06 2.27
N THR A 200 17.04 4.05 3.11
CA THR A 200 17.66 2.78 2.71
C THR A 200 16.60 1.70 2.74
N ALA A 201 16.34 1.07 1.60
CA ALA A 201 15.41 -0.02 1.46
C ALA A 201 16.17 -1.31 1.17
N MET A 202 15.92 -2.33 1.99
CA MET A 202 16.34 -3.71 1.76
C MET A 202 15.13 -4.50 1.29
N CYS A 203 15.17 -5.01 0.07
CA CYS A 203 14.10 -5.80 -0.54
C CYS A 203 14.57 -7.21 -0.83
N VAL A 204 13.65 -8.17 -0.77
CA VAL A 204 13.90 -9.59 -1.02
C VAL A 204 12.91 -10.12 -2.06
N ASP A 205 13.37 -10.90 -3.03
CA ASP A 205 12.51 -11.57 -4.00
C ASP A 205 12.04 -12.96 -3.53
N GLY A 206 11.26 -13.63 -4.38
CA GLY A 206 10.78 -14.99 -4.11
C GLY A 206 11.88 -16.06 -4.10
N ALA A 207 13.07 -15.74 -4.63
CA ALA A 207 14.26 -16.60 -4.61
C ALA A 207 15.20 -16.28 -3.43
N ALA A 208 14.74 -15.46 -2.47
CA ALA A 208 15.50 -14.98 -1.31
C ALA A 208 16.75 -14.15 -1.66
N GLN A 209 16.85 -13.63 -2.89
CA GLN A 209 17.89 -12.69 -3.28
C GLN A 209 17.61 -11.32 -2.66
N ARG A 210 18.65 -10.67 -2.15
CA ARG A 210 18.55 -9.38 -1.44
C ARG A 210 19.14 -8.25 -2.27
N VAL A 211 18.41 -7.15 -2.35
CA VAL A 211 18.88 -5.89 -2.93
C VAL A 211 18.72 -4.79 -1.91
N GLU A 212 19.79 -4.03 -1.71
CA GLU A 212 19.76 -2.84 -0.88
C GLU A 212 19.96 -1.62 -1.77
N THR A 213 19.04 -0.67 -1.67
CA THR A 213 19.11 0.61 -2.39
C THR A 213 18.98 1.73 -1.37
N ALA A 214 19.91 2.67 -1.41
CA ALA A 214 19.84 3.91 -0.65
C ALA A 214 19.59 5.09 -1.60
N LYS A 215 18.58 5.91 -1.29
CA LYS A 215 18.28 7.13 -2.03
C LYS A 215 18.41 8.34 -1.11
N ASN A 216 19.23 9.29 -1.55
CA ASN A 216 19.31 10.61 -0.92
C ASN A 216 18.21 11.47 -1.51
N LEU A 217 17.34 11.97 -0.66
CA LEU A 217 16.20 12.80 -0.98
C LEU A 217 16.28 14.05 -0.11
N SER A 218 15.58 15.11 -0.50
CA SER A 218 15.44 16.30 0.31
C SER A 218 13.97 16.49 0.64
N VAL A 219 13.68 16.78 1.90
CA VAL A 219 12.34 17.16 2.35
C VAL A 219 12.40 18.60 2.84
N GLN A 220 11.38 19.39 2.53
CA GLN A 220 11.30 20.72 3.12
C GLN A 220 10.91 20.57 4.59
N VAL A 221 11.70 21.12 5.50
CA VAL A 221 11.31 21.23 6.91
C VAL A 221 11.11 22.70 7.20
N GLY A 222 9.90 23.07 7.54
CA GLY A 222 9.59 24.42 8.00
C GLY A 222 8.75 24.31 9.24
N HIS A 223 8.59 25.41 9.99
CA HIS A 223 7.43 25.49 10.87
C HIS A 223 6.22 25.20 9.99
N ALA A 224 5.47 24.13 10.32
CA ALA A 224 4.48 23.56 9.42
C ALA A 224 3.71 24.67 8.71
N ALA A 225 3.98 24.83 7.42
CA ALA A 225 2.98 25.39 6.56
C ALA A 225 1.91 24.30 6.48
N THR A 226 0.93 24.34 7.40
CA THR A 226 -0.47 24.21 6.97
C THR A 226 -0.56 24.95 5.65
N ALA A 227 -1.20 24.45 4.59
CA ALA A 227 -1.40 25.21 3.36
C ALA A 227 -1.52 26.73 3.68
N ASN A 228 -0.44 27.49 3.39
CA ASN A 228 0.01 28.72 4.06
C ASN A 228 0.22 28.72 5.61
N SER A 229 1.48 28.92 6.00
CA SER A 229 2.01 29.10 7.36
C SER A 229 1.07 29.84 8.32
N GLY A 230 0.42 29.11 9.22
CA GLY A 230 -0.50 29.66 10.20
C GLY A 230 -1.77 30.30 9.63
N GLN A 231 -1.89 30.52 8.32
CA GLN A 231 -2.97 31.25 7.69
C GLN A 231 -4.06 30.28 7.21
N VAL A 232 -5.11 30.14 8.00
CA VAL A 232 -6.34 29.44 7.67
C VAL A 232 -7.14 30.27 6.67
N ARG A 233 -7.11 29.85 5.41
CA ARG A 233 -7.98 30.41 4.39
C ARG A 233 -9.38 29.81 4.49
N ILE A 234 -10.36 30.67 4.67
CA ILE A 234 -11.79 30.38 4.70
C ILE A 234 -12.38 30.82 3.36
N LEU A 235 -12.99 29.90 2.63
CA LEU A 235 -13.80 30.22 1.46
C LEU A 235 -15.28 30.21 1.87
N TYR A 236 -15.89 31.38 1.89
CA TYR A 236 -17.32 31.56 2.15
C TYR A 236 -18.07 31.70 0.82
N LEU A 237 -19.02 30.79 0.59
CA LEU A 237 -19.82 30.71 -0.62
C LEU A 237 -21.29 30.89 -0.26
N ALA A 238 -21.90 31.94 -0.81
CA ALA A 238 -23.30 32.26 -0.57
C ALA A 238 -24.17 32.01 -1.81
N ALA A 239 -25.28 31.29 -1.62
CA ALA A 239 -26.33 31.14 -2.64
C ALA A 239 -27.64 31.74 -2.13
N ASN A 240 -28.17 32.75 -2.85
CA ASN A 240 -29.40 33.44 -2.48
C ASN A 240 -30.31 33.62 -3.72
N PRO A 241 -30.78 32.50 -4.31
CA PRO A 241 -31.60 32.54 -5.52
C PRO A 241 -32.86 33.39 -5.30
N SER A 242 -33.27 34.14 -6.32
CA SER A 242 -34.36 35.12 -6.22
C SER A 242 -35.76 34.50 -6.03
N SER A 243 -35.86 33.18 -6.12
CA SER A 243 -37.10 32.40 -5.98
C SER A 243 -37.36 31.91 -4.56
N PHE A 244 -36.44 32.18 -3.62
CA PHE A 244 -36.61 31.88 -2.20
C PHE A 244 -36.67 33.17 -1.37
N ASP A 245 -37.13 33.05 -0.13
CA ASP A 245 -37.02 34.14 0.85
C ASP A 245 -35.55 34.56 1.00
N ARG A 246 -35.32 35.87 1.05
CA ARG A 246 -33.97 36.41 1.10
C ARG A 246 -33.35 36.15 2.47
N LEU A 247 -32.34 35.29 2.48
CA LEU A 247 -31.50 35.08 3.66
C LEU A 247 -30.60 36.28 3.90
N ARG A 248 -30.29 36.54 5.17
CA ARG A 248 -29.40 37.62 5.62
C ARG A 248 -27.91 37.26 5.46
N LEU A 249 -27.52 36.63 4.34
CA LEU A 249 -26.16 36.13 4.09
C LEU A 249 -25.09 37.25 4.11
N ALA A 250 -25.47 38.46 3.69
CA ALA A 250 -24.59 39.63 3.74
C ALA A 250 -24.39 40.17 5.17
N GLU A 251 -25.33 39.89 6.08
CA GLU A 251 -25.17 40.15 7.52
C GLU A 251 -24.28 39.07 8.13
N GLU A 252 -24.54 37.80 7.82
CA GLU A 252 -23.73 36.67 8.28
C GLU A 252 -22.24 36.85 7.96
N VAL A 253 -21.89 37.09 6.68
CA VAL A 253 -20.49 37.26 6.28
C VAL A 253 -19.84 38.50 6.90
N ARG A 254 -20.62 39.56 7.15
CA ARG A 254 -20.13 40.78 7.82
C ARG A 254 -19.77 40.50 9.27
N ASP A 255 -20.61 39.74 9.97
CA ASP A 255 -20.39 39.39 11.38
C ASP A 255 -19.23 38.38 11.52
N ILE A 256 -19.08 37.46 10.56
CA ILE A 256 -17.90 36.59 10.45
C ILE A 256 -16.64 37.44 10.22
N LYS A 257 -16.64 38.37 9.26
CA LYS A 257 -15.51 39.28 9.00
C LYS A 257 -15.13 40.06 10.26
N GLN A 258 -16.12 40.57 10.97
CA GLN A 258 -15.92 41.31 12.22
C GLN A 258 -15.29 40.41 13.29
N THR A 259 -15.82 39.20 13.45
CA THR A 259 -15.31 38.18 14.38
C THR A 259 -13.84 37.85 14.11
N LEU A 260 -13.50 37.59 12.85
CA LEU A 260 -12.12 37.26 12.45
C LEU A 260 -11.17 38.44 12.72
N ARG A 261 -11.62 39.69 12.50
CA ARG A 261 -10.80 40.90 12.75
C ARG A 261 -10.49 41.13 14.23
N TYR A 262 -11.44 40.85 15.13
CA TYR A 262 -11.26 41.08 16.57
C TYR A 262 -10.64 39.91 17.33
N GLY A 263 -10.46 38.78 16.66
CA GLY A 263 -9.96 37.57 17.29
C GLY A 263 -8.49 37.61 17.69
N LYS A 264 -8.13 36.78 18.68
CA LYS A 264 -6.76 36.67 19.21
C LYS A 264 -5.75 36.27 18.14
N GLN A 265 -6.17 35.44 17.20
CA GLN A 265 -5.37 34.95 16.09
C GLN A 265 -5.79 35.55 14.75
N ARG A 266 -6.31 36.79 14.73
CA ARG A 266 -6.82 37.45 13.50
C ARG A 266 -5.87 37.37 12.29
N ASP A 267 -4.56 37.48 12.52
CA ASP A 267 -3.54 37.48 11.46
C ASP A 267 -3.35 36.09 10.83
N ARG A 268 -3.95 35.05 11.44
CA ARG A 268 -3.99 33.67 10.95
C ARG A 268 -5.20 33.38 10.06
N PHE A 269 -6.13 34.29 9.82
CA PHE A 269 -7.33 33.95 9.05
C PHE A 269 -7.48 34.87 7.84
N GLU A 270 -7.65 34.26 6.68
CA GLU A 270 -7.98 34.96 5.44
C GLU A 270 -9.38 34.52 5.01
N LEU A 271 -10.29 35.48 4.84
CA LEU A 271 -11.64 35.18 4.35
C LEU A 271 -11.78 35.61 2.88
N ALA A 272 -11.93 34.64 2.00
CA ALA A 272 -12.38 34.83 0.63
C ALA A 272 -13.91 34.66 0.59
N GLU A 273 -14.62 35.61 0.00
CA GLU A 273 -16.08 35.59 -0.14
C GLU A 273 -16.45 35.52 -1.62
N GLN A 274 -17.37 34.62 -1.96
CA GLN A 274 -18.05 34.59 -3.24
C GLN A 274 -19.56 34.48 -3.04
N GLY A 275 -20.29 35.46 -3.54
CA GLY A 275 -21.75 35.43 -3.61
C GLY A 275 -22.27 34.86 -4.94
N ALA A 276 -23.58 34.72 -5.04
CA ALA A 276 -24.26 34.24 -6.25
C ALA A 276 -23.73 32.90 -6.78
N MET A 277 -23.38 31.98 -5.87
CA MET A 277 -22.68 30.74 -6.20
C MET A 277 -23.51 29.85 -7.12
N ARG A 278 -23.01 29.65 -8.35
CA ARG A 278 -23.46 28.58 -9.26
C ARG A 278 -22.60 27.34 -9.09
N ALA A 279 -23.08 26.21 -9.58
CA ALA A 279 -22.33 24.94 -9.51
C ALA A 279 -20.92 25.02 -10.11
N ARG A 280 -20.72 25.78 -11.19
CA ARG A 280 -19.40 25.97 -11.82
C ARG A 280 -18.47 26.87 -10.99
N ASP A 281 -19.04 27.82 -10.25
CA ASP A 281 -18.28 28.76 -9.45
C ASP A 281 -17.70 28.05 -8.22
N LEU A 282 -18.42 27.05 -7.67
CA LEU A 282 -17.92 26.19 -6.60
C LEU A 282 -16.62 25.48 -7.00
N THR A 283 -16.59 24.81 -8.16
CA THR A 283 -15.38 24.10 -8.63
C THR A 283 -14.22 25.07 -8.84
N GLN A 284 -14.45 26.18 -9.54
CA GLN A 284 -13.40 27.17 -9.80
C GLN A 284 -12.86 27.78 -8.50
N ALA A 285 -13.73 28.14 -7.56
CA ALA A 285 -13.32 28.74 -6.29
C ALA A 285 -12.50 27.77 -5.43
N LEU A 286 -12.86 26.49 -5.38
CA LEU A 286 -12.07 25.50 -4.65
C LEU A 286 -10.64 25.39 -5.21
N LEU A 287 -10.50 25.39 -6.54
CA LEU A 287 -9.20 25.33 -7.21
C LEU A 287 -8.38 26.62 -7.05
N ASP A 288 -9.01 27.78 -7.20
CA ASP A 288 -8.32 29.08 -7.13
C ASP A 288 -7.85 29.42 -5.72
N PHE A 289 -8.69 29.13 -4.72
CA PHE A 289 -8.41 29.51 -3.35
C PHE A 289 -7.71 28.42 -2.55
N ALA A 290 -7.79 27.14 -2.92
CA ALA A 290 -7.25 26.02 -2.13
C ALA A 290 -7.53 26.18 -0.62
N PRO A 291 -8.81 26.35 -0.22
CA PRO A 291 -9.16 26.76 1.14
C PRO A 291 -9.01 25.62 2.15
N ARG A 292 -8.71 25.98 3.40
CA ARG A 292 -8.70 25.02 4.51
C ARG A 292 -10.08 24.80 5.11
N ILE A 293 -10.90 25.85 5.11
CA ILE A 293 -12.29 25.80 5.57
C ILE A 293 -13.19 26.27 4.44
N VAL A 294 -14.22 25.50 4.12
CA VAL A 294 -15.28 25.93 3.19
C VAL A 294 -16.57 26.13 3.97
N HIS A 295 -17.22 27.27 3.78
CA HIS A 295 -18.50 27.59 4.38
C HIS A 295 -19.53 27.84 3.27
N LEU A 296 -20.42 26.87 3.05
CA LEU A 296 -21.55 26.98 2.15
C LEU A 296 -22.74 27.52 2.94
N SER A 297 -23.21 28.73 2.63
CA SER A 297 -24.39 29.32 3.27
C SER A 297 -25.49 29.57 2.24
N GLY A 298 -26.70 29.10 2.54
CA GLY A 298 -27.81 29.22 1.61
C GLY A 298 -29.00 28.34 1.99
N HIS A 299 -29.91 28.18 1.03
CA HIS A 299 -31.09 27.34 1.21
C HIS A 299 -30.75 25.86 1.03
N GLY A 300 -31.46 25.01 1.77
CA GLY A 300 -31.47 23.57 1.57
C GLY A 300 -32.89 23.10 1.27
N ALA A 301 -33.00 22.10 0.39
CA ALA A 301 -34.27 21.46 0.08
C ALA A 301 -34.57 20.35 1.11
N GLU A 302 -35.86 20.01 1.26
CA GLU A 302 -36.29 18.93 2.17
C GLU A 302 -35.71 17.55 1.79
N ASP A 303 -35.27 17.39 0.55
CA ASP A 303 -34.56 16.20 0.07
C ASP A 303 -33.04 16.21 0.36
N GLY A 304 -32.59 17.15 1.21
CA GLY A 304 -31.24 17.26 1.73
C GLY A 304 -30.22 17.90 0.80
N ARG A 305 -30.64 18.37 -0.39
CA ARG A 305 -29.75 19.00 -1.37
C ARG A 305 -29.58 20.50 -1.12
N PHE A 306 -28.36 20.98 -1.35
CA PHE A 306 -28.04 22.41 -1.33
C PHE A 306 -28.63 23.12 -2.56
N VAL A 307 -29.28 24.27 -2.34
CA VAL A 307 -29.87 25.09 -3.40
C VAL A 307 -28.84 26.13 -3.86
N ALA A 308 -28.26 25.92 -5.03
CA ALA A 308 -27.37 26.86 -5.70
C ALA A 308 -28.14 27.76 -6.68
N GLU A 309 -27.47 28.80 -7.16
CA GLU A 309 -28.03 29.66 -8.22
C GLU A 309 -27.84 29.05 -9.61
N ALA A 310 -28.84 29.23 -10.46
CA ALA A 310 -28.79 28.96 -11.89
C ALA A 310 -28.52 30.24 -12.68
N GLU A 311 -28.31 30.11 -13.99
CA GLU A 311 -28.25 31.28 -14.87
C GLU A 311 -29.59 32.05 -14.82
N GLY A 312 -29.52 33.38 -14.76
CA GLY A 312 -30.71 34.23 -14.66
C GLY A 312 -31.35 34.33 -13.26
N GLY A 313 -30.69 33.83 -12.20
CA GLY A 313 -31.18 33.95 -10.81
C GLY A 313 -32.16 32.85 -10.37
N GLY A 314 -32.39 31.85 -11.24
CA GLY A 314 -33.15 30.66 -10.91
C GLY A 314 -32.45 29.73 -9.91
N THR A 315 -33.07 28.61 -9.60
CA THR A 315 -32.56 27.62 -8.63
C THR A 315 -31.98 26.40 -9.32
N ARG A 316 -30.91 25.85 -8.72
CA ARG A 316 -30.34 24.58 -9.10
C ARG A 316 -30.00 23.77 -7.86
N LEU A 317 -30.60 22.60 -7.73
CA LEU A 317 -30.24 21.66 -6.67
C LEU A 317 -28.92 20.98 -7.02
N LEU A 318 -27.95 21.05 -6.12
CA LEU A 318 -26.69 20.36 -6.27
C LEU A 318 -26.87 18.86 -5.96
N SER A 319 -26.29 18.00 -6.79
CA SER A 319 -26.28 16.56 -6.53
C SER A 319 -25.35 16.27 -5.36
N THR A 320 -25.85 15.61 -4.31
CA THR A 320 -25.04 15.21 -3.14
C THR A 320 -23.78 14.45 -3.56
N ASN A 321 -23.95 13.39 -4.37
CA ASN A 321 -22.83 12.60 -4.88
C ASN A 321 -21.86 13.43 -5.74
N GLY A 322 -22.39 14.35 -6.55
CA GLY A 322 -21.57 15.23 -7.39
C GLY A 322 -20.71 16.19 -6.57
N VAL A 323 -21.27 16.76 -5.50
CA VAL A 323 -20.54 17.63 -4.58
C VAL A 323 -19.52 16.83 -3.77
N ALA A 324 -19.88 15.65 -3.27
CA ALA A 324 -18.95 14.77 -2.55
C ALA A 324 -17.77 14.34 -3.43
N ALA A 325 -18.03 13.97 -4.68
CA ALA A 325 -16.98 13.64 -5.66
C ALA A 325 -16.05 14.83 -5.91
N LEU A 326 -16.57 16.06 -5.98
CA LEU A 326 -15.73 17.25 -6.11
C LEU A 326 -14.84 17.47 -4.87
N PHE A 327 -15.40 17.34 -3.67
CA PHE A 327 -14.65 17.53 -2.42
C PHE A 327 -13.61 16.44 -2.17
N LYS A 328 -13.81 15.23 -2.73
CA LYS A 328 -12.80 14.18 -2.74
C LYS A 328 -11.49 14.66 -3.38
N GLU A 329 -11.59 15.35 -4.52
CA GLU A 329 -10.45 15.80 -5.32
C GLU A 329 -9.69 16.98 -4.67
N VAL A 330 -10.27 17.65 -3.68
CA VAL A 330 -9.64 18.77 -2.92
C VAL A 330 -9.46 18.44 -1.43
N SER A 331 -9.56 17.16 -1.06
CA SER A 331 -9.47 16.70 0.34
C SER A 331 -8.10 16.87 0.97
N ASP A 332 -7.08 17.18 0.18
CA ASP A 332 -5.72 17.52 0.61
C ASP A 332 -5.60 18.96 1.11
N THR A 333 -6.46 19.86 0.64
CA THR A 333 -6.47 21.28 1.03
C THR A 333 -7.57 21.59 2.03
N VAL A 334 -8.75 20.96 1.89
CA VAL A 334 -9.93 21.21 2.72
C VAL A 334 -9.93 20.31 3.96
N GLU A 335 -9.84 20.91 5.14
CA GLU A 335 -9.93 20.20 6.42
C GLU A 335 -11.36 20.21 6.99
N CYS A 336 -12.08 21.31 6.82
CA CYS A 336 -13.42 21.49 7.38
C CYS A 336 -14.40 22.06 6.36
N VAL A 337 -15.60 21.48 6.28
CA VAL A 337 -16.73 22.01 5.50
C VAL A 337 -17.90 22.29 6.42
N ILE A 338 -18.50 23.48 6.30
CA ILE A 338 -19.75 23.85 6.95
C ILE A 338 -20.79 24.00 5.86
N VAL A 339 -21.81 23.16 5.88
CA VAL A 339 -22.99 23.27 5.03
C VAL A 339 -24.10 23.90 5.86
N ASN A 340 -24.11 25.23 5.91
CA ASN A 340 -25.12 26.02 6.62
C ASN A 340 -26.37 26.18 5.76
N ALA A 341 -27.08 25.08 5.56
CA ALA A 341 -28.33 24.98 4.82
C ALA A 341 -29.25 23.95 5.47
N CYS A 342 -30.56 24.23 5.54
CA CYS A 342 -31.55 23.32 6.14
C CYS A 342 -31.48 21.90 5.53
N TYR A 343 -31.66 20.87 6.37
CA TYR A 343 -31.69 19.46 5.96
C TYR A 343 -30.41 18.94 5.28
N SER A 344 -29.28 19.64 5.38
CA SER A 344 -28.00 19.26 4.75
C SER A 344 -27.26 18.10 5.42
N GLU A 345 -27.88 17.34 6.33
CA GLU A 345 -27.25 16.22 7.04
C GLU A 345 -26.73 15.14 6.07
N ASP A 346 -27.53 14.74 5.07
CA ASP A 346 -27.12 13.73 4.08
C ASP A 346 -25.93 14.20 3.23
N LEU A 347 -25.91 15.48 2.85
CA LEU A 347 -24.77 16.07 2.14
C LEU A 347 -23.53 16.12 3.04
N ALA A 348 -23.69 16.51 4.31
CA ALA A 348 -22.59 16.54 5.26
C ALA A 348 -22.00 15.16 5.52
N GLN A 349 -22.85 14.13 5.61
CA GLN A 349 -22.42 12.75 5.76
C GLN A 349 -21.63 12.27 4.54
N SER A 350 -22.13 12.50 3.33
CA SER A 350 -21.44 12.11 2.09
C SER A 350 -20.08 12.81 1.94
N LEU A 351 -19.97 14.09 2.32
CA LEU A 351 -18.71 14.83 2.33
C LEU A 351 -17.71 14.28 3.37
N SER A 352 -18.20 13.79 4.51
CA SER A 352 -17.36 13.29 5.60
C SER A 352 -16.62 11.99 5.25
N GLU A 353 -17.01 11.30 4.18
CA GLU A 353 -16.24 10.18 3.62
C GLU A 353 -14.85 10.61 3.13
N HIS A 354 -14.65 11.91 2.87
CA HIS A 354 -13.42 12.45 2.29
C HIS A 354 -12.80 13.58 3.13
N ILE A 355 -13.62 14.40 3.79
CA ILE A 355 -13.19 15.57 4.57
C ILE A 355 -13.17 15.27 6.07
N SER A 356 -12.09 15.68 6.74
CA SER A 356 -11.85 15.41 8.17
C SER A 356 -13.00 15.84 9.08
N TYR A 357 -13.57 17.03 8.84
CA TYR A 357 -14.69 17.57 9.60
C TYR A 357 -15.76 18.13 8.67
N VAL A 358 -17.00 17.69 8.83
CA VAL A 358 -18.12 18.26 8.09
C VAL A 358 -19.28 18.58 9.03
N ILE A 359 -19.77 19.81 8.95
CA ILE A 359 -20.91 20.27 9.75
C ILE A 359 -22.10 20.47 8.82
N GLY A 360 -23.22 19.82 9.13
CA GLY A 360 -24.50 20.00 8.42
C GLY A 360 -25.62 20.38 9.38
N MET A 361 -26.80 20.63 8.83
CA MET A 361 -28.02 20.93 9.59
C MET A 361 -29.04 19.83 9.37
N ARG A 362 -29.40 19.07 10.42
CA ARG A 362 -30.35 17.95 10.30
C ARG A 362 -31.81 18.33 10.09
N SER A 363 -32.14 19.60 10.31
CA SER A 363 -33.51 20.09 10.20
C SER A 363 -33.52 21.56 9.81
N TRP A 364 -34.72 22.15 9.77
CA TRP A 364 -34.89 23.59 9.67
C TRP A 364 -34.14 24.33 10.78
N ILE A 365 -33.48 25.42 10.40
CA ILE A 365 -32.78 26.35 11.28
C ILE A 365 -33.20 27.78 10.89
N GLY A 366 -33.53 28.61 11.88
CA GLY A 366 -33.87 30.01 11.60
C GLY A 366 -32.62 30.84 11.33
N ASP A 367 -32.73 31.84 10.45
CA ASP A 367 -31.62 32.72 10.03
C ASP A 367 -30.74 33.22 11.17
N GLN A 368 -31.35 33.73 12.25
CA GLN A 368 -30.58 34.25 13.39
C GLN A 368 -29.76 33.14 14.06
N SER A 369 -30.33 31.94 14.19
CA SER A 369 -29.64 30.81 14.82
C SER A 369 -28.50 30.30 13.95
N ALA A 370 -28.68 30.31 12.63
CA ALA A 370 -27.64 29.96 11.66
C ALA A 370 -26.47 30.96 11.74
N MET A 371 -26.77 32.27 11.84
CA MET A 371 -25.74 33.30 12.03
C MET A 371 -25.04 33.18 13.38
N ASP A 372 -25.79 32.99 14.47
CA ASP A 372 -25.23 32.83 15.82
C ASP A 372 -24.30 31.61 15.89
N PHE A 373 -24.67 30.51 15.22
CA PHE A 373 -23.80 29.33 15.07
C PHE A 373 -22.49 29.68 14.37
N SER A 374 -22.58 30.28 13.17
CA SER A 374 -21.41 30.66 12.37
C SER A 374 -20.48 31.60 13.13
N VAL A 375 -21.03 32.65 13.74
CA VAL A 375 -20.28 33.62 14.54
C VAL A 375 -19.62 32.92 15.73
N GLY A 376 -20.35 32.14 16.52
CA GLY A 376 -19.80 31.41 17.67
C GLY A 376 -18.70 30.41 17.28
N PHE A 377 -18.87 29.72 16.16
CA PHE A 377 -17.87 28.82 15.60
C PHE A 377 -16.57 29.56 15.26
N TYR A 378 -16.65 30.65 14.49
CA TYR A 378 -15.46 31.42 14.12
C TYR A 378 -14.85 32.17 15.30
N GLN A 379 -15.63 32.63 16.28
CA GLN A 379 -15.13 33.20 17.54
C GLN A 379 -14.23 32.21 18.26
N ALA A 380 -14.64 30.94 18.33
CA ALA A 380 -13.85 29.89 18.94
C ALA A 380 -12.57 29.58 18.13
N LEU A 381 -12.68 29.48 16.81
CA LEU A 381 -11.50 29.22 15.95
C LEU A 381 -10.46 30.32 16.06
N VAL A 382 -10.87 31.58 15.95
CA VAL A 382 -9.95 32.72 16.04
C VAL A 382 -9.41 32.92 17.47
N ALA A 383 -10.05 32.33 18.47
CA ALA A 383 -9.54 32.21 19.83
C ALA A 383 -8.51 31.07 20.00
N GLY A 384 -8.19 30.32 18.93
CA GLY A 384 -7.21 29.24 18.92
C GLY A 384 -7.78 27.88 19.31
N ARG A 385 -9.09 27.70 19.28
CA ARG A 385 -9.72 26.39 19.54
C ARG A 385 -9.69 25.53 18.27
N ALA A 386 -9.57 24.21 18.44
CA ALA A 386 -9.75 23.24 17.36
C ALA A 386 -11.22 23.18 16.89
N ILE A 387 -11.46 22.54 15.74
CA ILE A 387 -12.77 22.44 15.07
C ILE A 387 -13.87 21.88 15.99
N GLU A 388 -13.62 20.79 16.71
CA GLU A 388 -14.63 20.17 17.58
C GLU A 388 -15.08 21.06 18.75
N PRO A 389 -14.17 21.67 19.56
CA PRO A 389 -14.57 22.69 20.50
C PRO A 389 -15.26 23.89 19.84
N ALA A 390 -14.83 24.31 18.65
CA ALA A 390 -15.46 25.42 17.94
C ALA A 390 -16.90 25.11 17.53
N TYR A 391 -17.16 23.89 17.03
CA TYR A 391 -18.50 23.38 16.77
C TYR A 391 -19.38 23.41 18.03
N ARG A 392 -18.85 22.94 19.18
CA ARG A 392 -19.59 22.98 20.45
C ARG A 392 -19.88 24.40 20.92
N ILE A 393 -18.95 25.34 20.71
CA ILE A 393 -19.15 26.75 21.05
C ILE A 393 -20.17 27.42 20.11
N GLY A 394 -20.14 27.11 18.80
CA GLY A 394 -21.17 27.56 17.85
C GLY A 394 -22.57 27.10 18.29
N LYS A 395 -22.72 25.83 18.67
CA LYS A 395 -23.99 25.32 19.25
C LYS A 395 -24.40 26.04 20.53
N ALA A 396 -23.45 26.34 21.41
CA ALA A 396 -23.74 27.09 22.62
C ALA A 396 -24.17 28.53 22.31
N ALA A 397 -23.55 29.18 21.33
CA ALA A 397 -23.86 30.55 20.91
C ALA A 397 -25.32 30.70 20.45
N MET A 398 -25.84 29.71 19.70
CA MET A 398 -27.25 29.66 19.28
C MET A 398 -28.23 29.69 20.46
N VAL A 399 -27.87 29.04 21.57
CA VAL A 399 -28.72 28.96 22.77
C VAL A 399 -28.60 30.24 23.60
N THR A 400 -27.43 30.87 23.61
CA THR A 400 -27.21 32.13 24.34
C THR A 400 -27.78 33.36 23.65
N GLY A 401 -27.87 33.37 22.31
CA GLY A 401 -28.38 34.49 21.52
C GLY A 401 -29.92 34.53 21.42
N ASN A 402 -30.59 33.38 21.54
CA ASN A 402 -32.04 33.26 21.44
C ASN A 402 -32.72 33.21 22.80
N SER A 403 -33.73 34.05 22.99
CA SER A 403 -34.67 34.03 24.12
C SER A 403 -35.60 32.79 24.18
N HIS A 404 -35.44 31.82 23.25
CA HIS A 404 -36.30 30.62 23.14
C HIS A 404 -35.57 29.27 23.20
N GLY A 405 -34.23 29.23 23.36
CA GLY A 405 -33.47 28.03 23.75
C GLY A 405 -33.59 26.77 22.87
N ARG A 406 -34.18 26.84 21.68
CA ARG A 406 -34.41 25.71 20.77
C ARG A 406 -33.46 25.81 19.57
N GLY A 407 -32.76 24.73 19.23
CA GLY A 407 -31.97 24.65 18.00
C GLY A 407 -30.54 24.09 18.14
N GLY A 408 -30.01 23.95 19.36
CA GLY A 408 -28.64 23.45 19.57
C GLY A 408 -28.40 22.04 19.03
N GLU A 409 -29.44 21.23 18.87
CA GLU A 409 -29.37 19.87 18.29
C GLU A 409 -29.34 19.86 16.75
N VAL A 410 -29.54 21.01 16.09
CA VAL A 410 -29.67 21.11 14.63
C VAL A 410 -28.32 20.99 13.91
N PRO A 411 -27.25 21.71 14.32
CA PRO A 411 -25.94 21.48 13.73
C PRO A 411 -25.39 20.13 14.17
N VAL A 412 -24.95 19.33 13.21
CA VAL A 412 -24.34 18.01 13.41
C VAL A 412 -22.94 18.00 12.86
N LEU A 413 -22.00 17.38 13.59
CA LEU A 413 -20.62 17.24 13.16
C LEU A 413 -20.33 15.79 12.80
N PHE A 414 -19.92 15.55 11.56
CA PHE A 414 -19.37 14.30 11.06
C PHE A 414 -17.85 14.35 11.03
N ARG A 415 -17.23 13.19 11.24
CA ARG A 415 -15.78 13.00 11.16
C ARG A 415 -15.49 11.97 10.09
N ARG A 416 -14.39 12.16 9.38
CA ARG A 416 -13.85 11.10 8.53
C ARG A 416 -13.47 9.90 9.38
N SER A 417 -14.12 8.77 9.10
CA SER A 417 -13.87 7.44 9.68
C SER A 417 -12.54 6.86 9.24
#